data_AF-Q4N773-F1
#
_entry.id   AF-Q4N773-F1
#
_cell.length_a   1.000
_cell.length_b   1.000
_cell.length_c   1.000
_cell.angle_alpha   90.00
_cell.angle_beta   90.00
_cell.angle_gamma   90.00
#
_symmetry.space_group_name_H-M   'P 1'
#
loop_
_entity.id
_entity.type
_entity.pdbx_description
1 polymer ?
#
loop_
_entity_poly.entity_id
_entity_poly.type
_entity_poly.pdbx_seq_one_letter_code
_entity_poly.pdbx_strand_id
1 'polypeptide(L)'
;MKSSLVSPVCVNILKNIKYAAFPKTNRYYTSTIIPKYTRFNKFQPFQYSIARRYSSVEDSKASEQKTTKDSNEEQNLEEENSKEETNLTPEELLNQENDSLKQKLSTLETKLKELELKYKMSLSNCDNLCKIHKKELENTKIYAVTEFAKGLLEVADTFELALKHLGESESNNSNDFVDGIKMTESMLHQTFEKFGIKKYESLMEDFDPMIHEAMFEVKDRDTHNKVVQVVKNGYTISGRVLRPAKVGVSRRQ
;
A
#
# COMPACT_ATOMS: atom_id res chain seq x y z
N MET A 1 -27.70 21.05 -27.58
CA MET A 1 -27.56 20.66 -26.16
C MET A 1 -26.54 19.53 -26.05
N LYS A 2 -25.38 19.80 -25.43
CA LYS A 2 -24.52 18.85 -24.70
C LYS A 2 -23.42 19.71 -24.04
N SER A 3 -23.70 20.12 -22.81
CA SER A 3 -22.80 20.87 -21.95
C SER A 3 -21.64 19.96 -21.55
N SER A 4 -20.41 20.36 -21.90
CA SER A 4 -19.20 19.75 -21.37
C SER A 4 -19.08 20.09 -19.89
N LEU A 5 -19.49 19.15 -19.02
CA LEU A 5 -19.35 19.23 -17.57
C LEU A 5 -17.89 19.01 -17.16
N VAL A 6 -17.00 19.95 -17.51
CA VAL A 6 -15.71 20.08 -16.85
C VAL A 6 -15.55 21.53 -16.47
N SER A 7 -15.71 21.82 -15.18
CA SER A 7 -15.49 23.15 -14.61
C SER A 7 -14.06 23.62 -14.96
N PRO A 8 -13.88 24.89 -15.39
CA PRO A 8 -12.57 25.44 -15.74
C PRO A 8 -11.54 25.36 -14.59
N VAL A 9 -12.00 25.19 -13.35
CA VAL A 9 -11.17 24.97 -12.16
C VAL A 9 -10.40 23.64 -12.25
N CYS A 10 -11.03 22.57 -12.74
CA CYS A 10 -10.38 21.25 -12.87
C CYS A 10 -9.24 21.24 -13.90
N VAL A 11 -9.38 22.02 -14.98
CA VAL A 11 -8.37 22.11 -16.05
C VAL A 11 -7.11 22.85 -15.58
N ASN A 12 -7.26 23.84 -14.70
CA ASN A 12 -6.13 24.58 -14.13
C ASN A 12 -5.34 23.78 -13.09
N ILE A 13 -6.01 22.94 -12.30
CA ILE A 13 -5.36 22.06 -11.32
C ILE A 13 -4.47 21.02 -12.03
N LEU A 14 -4.94 20.44 -13.14
CA LEU A 14 -4.18 19.43 -13.89
C LEU A 14 -2.93 20.00 -14.58
N LYS A 15 -2.93 21.26 -14.99
CA LYS A 15 -1.75 21.95 -15.56
C LYS A 15 -0.66 22.21 -14.52
N ASN A 16 -1.02 22.52 -13.27
CA ASN A 16 -0.06 22.81 -12.21
C ASN A 16 0.70 21.57 -11.67
N ILE A 17 0.22 20.34 -11.96
CA ILE A 17 0.82 19.10 -11.46
C ILE A 17 1.80 18.48 -12.50
N LYS A 18 2.09 19.15 -13.64
CA LYS A 18 2.94 18.63 -14.74
C LYS A 18 2.56 17.22 -15.23
N TYR A 19 1.27 16.84 -15.15
CA TYR A 19 0.79 15.68 -15.91
C TYR A 19 0.68 16.08 -17.38
N ALA A 20 1.39 15.38 -18.26
CA ALA A 20 1.24 15.54 -19.70
C ALA A 20 -0.21 15.20 -20.08
N ALA A 21 -0.90 16.15 -20.71
CA ALA A 21 -2.24 15.93 -21.22
C ALA A 21 -2.21 14.79 -22.25
N PHE A 22 -3.03 13.76 -22.04
CA PHE A 22 -3.22 12.68 -23.01
C PHE A 22 -3.51 13.28 -24.40
N PRO A 23 -2.82 12.83 -25.47
CA PRO A 23 -3.09 13.34 -26.81
C PRO A 23 -4.54 13.04 -27.18
N LYS A 24 -5.24 14.07 -27.67
CA LYS A 24 -6.62 13.98 -28.17
C LYS A 24 -6.68 13.08 -29.41
N THR A 25 -6.64 11.77 -29.25
CA THR A 25 -7.08 10.86 -30.30
C THR A 25 -8.57 10.62 -30.12
N ASN A 26 -9.33 11.27 -30.99
CA ASN A 26 -10.77 11.12 -31.14
C ASN A 26 -11.08 9.66 -31.54
N ARG A 27 -11.34 8.78 -30.56
CA ARG A 27 -11.94 7.47 -30.81
C ARG A 27 -13.13 7.32 -29.88
N TYR A 28 -14.29 7.67 -30.42
CA TYR A 28 -15.58 7.30 -29.86
C TYR A 28 -15.65 5.79 -29.76
N TYR A 29 -15.95 5.27 -28.56
CA TYR A 29 -16.44 3.91 -28.40
C TYR A 29 -17.88 3.85 -28.90
N THR A 30 -18.12 3.12 -29.98
CA THR A 30 -19.45 2.59 -30.30
C THR A 30 -19.36 1.18 -30.88
N SER A 31 -20.25 0.34 -30.36
CA SER A 31 -20.90 -0.85 -30.95
C SER A 31 -20.08 -2.10 -31.30
N THR A 32 -20.28 -3.13 -30.48
CA THR A 32 -20.80 -4.45 -30.89
C THR A 32 -20.13 -5.18 -32.07
N ILE A 33 -19.18 -6.09 -31.77
CA ILE A 33 -18.97 -7.31 -32.56
C ILE A 33 -18.65 -8.46 -31.58
N ILE A 34 -19.56 -9.42 -31.47
CA ILE A 34 -19.39 -10.68 -30.76
C ILE A 34 -18.97 -11.74 -31.79
N PRO A 35 -17.80 -12.39 -31.69
CA PRO A 35 -17.61 -13.69 -32.29
C PRO A 35 -18.03 -14.77 -31.29
N LYS A 36 -18.99 -15.60 -31.71
CA LYS A 36 -19.36 -16.87 -31.09
C LYS A 36 -18.15 -17.81 -31.17
N TYR A 37 -17.74 -18.44 -30.05
CA TYR A 37 -17.39 -19.87 -29.93
C TYR A 37 -16.89 -20.19 -28.50
N THR A 38 -17.83 -20.73 -27.71
CA THR A 38 -17.75 -21.81 -26.70
C THR A 38 -16.45 -22.18 -25.95
N ARG A 39 -16.62 -22.14 -24.60
CA ARG A 39 -16.25 -23.12 -23.54
C ARG A 39 -14.76 -23.38 -23.26
N PHE A 40 -14.29 -23.01 -22.06
CA PHE A 40 -14.24 -23.92 -20.89
C PHE A 40 -13.73 -23.22 -19.61
N ASN A 41 -14.32 -23.66 -18.50
CA ASN A 41 -13.97 -23.53 -17.09
C ASN A 41 -14.18 -22.21 -16.31
N LYS A 42 -15.00 -22.37 -15.25
CA LYS A 42 -15.48 -21.36 -14.32
C LYS A 42 -14.41 -21.05 -13.26
N PHE A 43 -14.05 -19.78 -13.12
CA PHE A 43 -13.58 -19.21 -11.86
C PHE A 43 -14.28 -17.86 -11.70
N GLN A 44 -15.15 -17.75 -10.70
CA GLN A 44 -15.86 -16.51 -10.38
C GLN A 44 -14.99 -15.70 -9.42
N PRO A 45 -14.44 -14.53 -9.78
CA PRO A 45 -13.98 -13.58 -8.78
C PRO A 45 -15.20 -12.82 -8.24
N PHE A 46 -15.41 -12.98 -6.93
CA PHE A 46 -16.31 -12.20 -6.09
C PHE A 46 -16.02 -10.70 -6.31
N GLN A 47 -16.91 -9.98 -7.00
CA GLN A 47 -16.72 -8.55 -7.27
C GLN A 47 -17.03 -7.74 -6.00
N TYR A 48 -16.00 -7.22 -5.33
CA TYR A 48 -16.17 -6.11 -4.41
C TYR A 48 -16.32 -4.81 -5.22
N SER A 49 -17.56 -4.43 -5.50
CA SER A 49 -17.92 -3.12 -6.04
C SER A 49 -18.11 -2.12 -4.88
N ILE A 50 -17.02 -1.49 -4.43
CA ILE A 50 -17.14 -0.35 -3.51
C ILE A 50 -17.44 0.90 -4.34
N ALA A 51 -18.70 1.07 -4.70
CA ALA A 51 -19.25 2.36 -5.07
C ALA A 51 -19.48 3.17 -3.78
N ARG A 52 -18.51 4.03 -3.38
CA ARG A 52 -18.74 5.02 -2.33
C ARG A 52 -19.69 6.10 -2.85
N ARG A 53 -20.98 5.93 -2.60
CA ARG A 53 -21.93 7.06 -2.52
C ARG A 53 -21.71 7.75 -1.18
N TYR A 54 -21.32 9.03 -1.22
CA TYR A 54 -21.47 9.91 -0.07
C TYR A 54 -22.98 10.15 0.11
N SER A 55 -23.57 9.58 1.15
CA SER A 55 -24.88 9.98 1.68
C SER A 55 -24.68 10.46 3.11
N SER A 56 -25.22 11.65 3.39
CA SER A 56 -25.34 12.26 4.70
C SER A 56 -25.92 11.28 5.72
N VAL A 57 -25.20 11.08 6.82
CA VAL A 57 -25.69 10.33 7.98
C VAL A 57 -26.46 11.31 8.86
N GLU A 58 -27.77 11.14 8.92
CA GLU A 58 -28.59 11.52 10.06
C GLU A 58 -28.67 10.29 10.99
N ASP A 59 -28.32 10.49 12.25
CA ASP A 59 -28.33 9.48 13.30
C ASP A 59 -29.76 9.10 13.68
N SER A 60 -30.11 7.82 13.59
CA SER A 60 -31.20 7.24 14.38
C SER A 60 -30.91 5.77 14.71
N LYS A 61 -30.71 5.52 16.00
CA LYS A 61 -30.46 4.22 16.62
C LYS A 61 -31.72 3.35 16.54
N ALA A 62 -31.56 2.12 16.07
CA ALA A 62 -32.55 1.06 16.18
C ALA A 62 -32.29 0.22 17.45
N SER A 63 -33.34 0.01 18.24
CA SER A 63 -33.46 -1.04 19.26
C SER A 63 -34.92 -1.52 19.26
N GLU A 64 -35.14 -2.74 18.79
CA GLU A 64 -36.45 -3.41 18.78
C GLU A 64 -36.72 -4.06 20.15
N GLN A 65 -37.82 -3.70 20.81
CA GLN A 65 -38.60 -4.60 21.69
C GLN A 65 -40.09 -4.27 21.56
N LYS A 66 -40.91 -5.31 21.42
CA LYS A 66 -42.37 -5.29 21.17
C LYS A 66 -43.13 -5.76 22.44
N THR A 67 -44.44 -5.44 22.48
CA THR A 67 -45.52 -5.81 23.44
C THR A 67 -45.69 -4.80 24.60
N THR A 68 -46.87 -4.23 24.93
CA THR A 68 -48.30 -4.62 24.81
C THR A 68 -49.25 -3.41 24.73
N LYS A 69 -50.47 -3.65 24.17
CA LYS A 69 -51.78 -2.95 24.24
C LYS A 69 -52.13 -2.35 25.65
N ASP A 70 -53.01 -1.36 25.86
CA ASP A 70 -54.32 -1.05 25.25
C ASP A 70 -54.85 0.39 25.56
N SER A 71 -55.69 0.91 24.63
CA SER A 71 -56.86 1.84 24.72
C SER A 71 -56.73 3.27 25.31
N ASN A 72 -56.84 4.33 24.47
CA ASN A 72 -58.03 5.17 24.13
C ASN A 72 -58.05 6.46 24.99
N GLU A 73 -58.28 7.68 24.52
CA GLU A 73 -59.26 8.18 23.55
C GLU A 73 -58.90 9.64 23.15
N GLU A 74 -59.26 10.03 21.91
CA GLU A 74 -59.76 11.35 21.49
C GLU A 74 -58.96 12.65 21.75
N GLN A 75 -58.52 13.34 20.69
CA GLN A 75 -59.34 14.36 20.00
C GLN A 75 -58.55 15.06 18.89
N ASN A 76 -59.22 15.16 17.74
CA ASN A 76 -58.92 16.04 16.63
C ASN A 76 -59.21 17.48 17.06
N LEU A 77 -58.44 18.48 16.60
CA LEU A 77 -58.94 19.78 16.12
C LEU A 77 -57.77 20.68 15.70
N GLU A 78 -57.90 21.16 14.48
CA GLU A 78 -57.08 22.13 13.77
C GLU A 78 -57.16 23.53 14.39
N GLU A 79 -56.11 24.30 14.13
CA GLU A 79 -56.09 25.75 13.89
C GLU A 79 -56.98 26.66 14.74
N GLU A 80 -56.36 27.41 15.67
CA GLU A 80 -56.68 28.83 15.81
C GLU A 80 -55.42 29.71 15.96
N ASN A 81 -55.32 30.57 14.95
CA ASN A 81 -54.59 31.82 14.82
C ASN A 81 -54.61 32.69 16.12
N SER A 82 -53.44 32.97 16.69
CA SER A 82 -53.28 34.16 17.55
C SER A 82 -52.08 34.97 17.09
N LYS A 83 -52.41 36.08 16.42
CA LYS A 83 -51.54 37.22 16.19
C LYS A 83 -51.12 37.76 17.55
N GLU A 84 -49.84 37.69 17.88
CA GLU A 84 -49.23 38.61 18.82
C GLU A 84 -48.47 39.66 18.02
N GLU A 85 -49.17 40.77 17.76
CA GLU A 85 -48.58 42.04 17.34
C GLU A 85 -47.65 42.51 18.46
N THR A 86 -46.36 42.36 18.24
CA THR A 86 -45.35 43.06 19.02
C THR A 86 -45.38 44.53 18.61
N ASN A 87 -45.93 45.38 19.47
CA ASN A 87 -45.71 46.82 19.40
C ASN A 87 -44.22 47.08 19.72
N LEU A 88 -43.38 46.97 18.69
CA LEU A 88 -41.99 47.38 18.69
C LEU A 88 -41.87 48.67 17.89
N THR A 89 -41.16 49.64 18.44
CA THR A 89 -40.84 50.87 17.71
C THR A 89 -40.05 50.53 16.44
N PRO A 90 -40.14 51.32 15.36
CA PRO A 90 -39.40 51.06 14.11
C PRO A 90 -37.88 50.84 14.31
N GLU A 91 -37.32 51.42 15.37
CA GLU A 91 -35.91 51.26 15.77
C GLU A 91 -35.60 49.88 16.38
N GLU A 92 -36.55 49.24 17.07
CA GLU A 92 -36.38 47.91 17.67
C GLU A 92 -36.46 46.77 16.64
N LEU A 93 -37.31 46.90 15.61
CA LEU A 93 -37.34 45.96 14.48
C LEU A 93 -36.03 46.01 13.66
N LEU A 94 -35.50 47.21 13.43
CA LEU A 94 -34.18 47.41 12.81
C LEU A 94 -33.04 46.80 13.66
N ASN A 95 -33.12 46.92 14.98
CA ASN A 95 -32.12 46.33 15.87
C ASN A 95 -32.17 44.79 15.88
N GLN A 96 -33.37 44.19 15.90
CA GLN A 96 -33.53 42.73 15.79
C GLN A 96 -33.03 42.19 14.44
N GLU A 97 -33.31 42.89 13.35
CA GLU A 97 -32.81 42.53 12.02
C GLU A 97 -31.27 42.64 11.96
N ASN A 98 -30.70 43.72 12.50
CA ASN A 98 -29.25 43.90 12.61
C ASN A 98 -28.56 42.81 13.44
N ASP A 99 -29.16 42.38 14.55
CA ASP A 99 -28.60 41.32 15.38
C ASP A 99 -28.70 39.95 14.69
N SER A 100 -29.79 39.68 13.95
CA SER A 100 -29.91 38.50 13.10
C SER A 100 -28.85 38.46 11.99
N LEU A 101 -28.54 39.63 11.40
CA LEU A 101 -27.51 39.77 10.38
C LEU A 101 -26.10 39.57 10.95
N LYS A 102 -25.81 40.11 12.15
CA LYS A 102 -24.54 39.87 12.85
C LYS A 102 -24.34 38.38 13.18
N GLN A 103 -25.40 37.67 13.59
CA GLN A 103 -25.35 36.22 13.82
C GLN A 103 -25.11 35.43 12.52
N LYS A 104 -25.73 35.84 11.41
CA LYS A 104 -25.46 35.24 10.09
C LYS A 104 -24.02 35.50 9.65
N LEU A 105 -23.49 36.71 9.86
CA LEU A 105 -22.09 37.03 9.55
C LEU A 105 -21.12 36.21 10.38
N SER A 106 -21.33 36.09 11.69
CA SER A 106 -20.45 35.31 12.56
C SER A 106 -20.47 33.83 12.20
N THR A 107 -21.63 33.25 11.89
CA THR A 107 -21.73 31.85 11.44
C THR A 107 -21.13 31.61 10.05
N LEU A 108 -21.16 32.60 9.15
CA LEU A 108 -20.49 32.50 7.86
C LEU A 108 -18.96 32.58 8.04
N GLU A 109 -18.46 33.45 8.91
CA GLU A 109 -17.03 33.56 9.21
C GLU A 109 -16.46 32.28 9.82
N THR A 110 -17.19 31.63 10.74
CA THR A 110 -16.76 30.34 11.30
C THR A 110 -16.72 29.25 10.24
N LYS A 111 -17.76 29.16 9.40
CA LYS A 111 -17.80 28.22 8.28
C LYS A 111 -16.66 28.46 7.29
N LEU A 112 -16.33 29.72 6.97
CA LEU A 112 -15.19 30.04 6.12
C LEU A 112 -13.87 29.58 6.74
N LYS A 113 -13.65 29.87 8.03
CA LYS A 113 -12.45 29.42 8.75
C LYS A 113 -12.35 27.89 8.76
N GLU A 114 -13.45 27.18 9.02
CA GLU A 114 -13.50 25.72 8.96
C GLU A 114 -13.17 25.18 7.57
N LEU A 115 -13.72 25.77 6.51
CA LEU A 115 -13.44 25.36 5.14
C LEU A 115 -11.99 25.61 4.74
N GLU A 116 -11.42 26.76 5.14
CA GLU A 116 -10.01 27.05 4.93
C GLU A 116 -9.10 26.06 5.64
N LEU A 117 -9.43 25.70 6.88
CA LEU A 117 -8.69 24.67 7.63
C LEU A 117 -8.78 23.31 6.93
N LYS A 118 -9.98 22.87 6.56
CA LYS A 118 -10.19 21.62 5.80
C LYS A 118 -9.44 21.62 4.48
N TYR A 119 -9.44 22.74 3.77
CA TYR A 119 -8.72 22.89 2.50
C TYR A 119 -7.20 22.79 2.69
N LYS A 120 -6.64 23.52 3.66
CA LYS A 120 -5.21 23.44 4.00
C LYS A 120 -4.79 22.04 4.43
N MET A 121 -5.62 21.37 5.24
CA MET A 121 -5.39 19.98 5.65
C MET A 121 -5.42 19.03 4.44
N SER A 122 -6.40 19.18 3.55
CA SER A 122 -6.48 18.38 2.32
C SER A 122 -5.25 18.58 1.44
N LEU A 123 -4.78 19.81 1.27
CA LEU A 123 -3.58 20.10 0.49
C LEU A 123 -2.32 19.45 1.09
N SER A 124 -2.14 19.60 2.40
CA SER A 124 -1.04 18.94 3.14
C SER A 124 -1.08 17.42 3.02
N ASN A 125 -2.27 16.83 3.12
CA ASN A 125 -2.46 15.39 2.95
C ASN A 125 -2.07 14.94 1.54
N CYS A 126 -2.47 15.67 0.50
CA CYS A 126 -2.07 15.39 -0.88
C CYS A 126 -0.55 15.44 -1.06
N ASP A 127 0.12 16.44 -0.48
CA ASP A 127 1.58 16.57 -0.56
C ASP A 127 2.29 15.42 0.17
N ASN A 128 1.78 15.02 1.33
CA ASN A 128 2.33 13.88 2.08
C ASN A 128 2.15 12.56 1.32
N LEU A 129 0.98 12.33 0.71
CA LEU A 129 0.74 11.17 -0.14
C LEU A 129 1.70 11.15 -1.34
N CYS A 130 1.90 12.28 -2.02
CA CYS A 130 2.86 12.37 -3.13
C CYS A 130 4.29 12.05 -2.68
N LYS A 131 4.71 12.49 -1.49
CA LYS A 131 6.04 12.18 -0.92
C LYS A 131 6.18 10.69 -0.60
N ILE A 132 5.15 10.08 -0.01
CA ILE A 132 5.13 8.65 0.31
C ILE A 132 5.19 7.83 -0.97
N HIS A 133 4.34 8.13 -1.95
CA HIS A 133 4.32 7.42 -3.23
C HIS A 133 5.63 7.51 -4.00
N LYS A 134 6.33 8.67 -3.97
CA LYS A 134 7.66 8.77 -4.57
C LYS A 134 8.66 7.79 -3.94
N LYS A 135 8.70 7.71 -2.61
CA LYS A 135 9.55 6.75 -1.89
C LYS A 135 9.14 5.29 -2.16
N GLU A 136 7.84 5.01 -2.21
CA GLU A 136 7.32 3.68 -2.54
C GLU A 136 7.71 3.26 -3.96
N LEU A 137 7.65 4.17 -4.94
CA LEU A 137 8.08 3.91 -6.31
C LEU A 137 9.59 3.65 -6.40
N GLU A 138 10.41 4.41 -5.67
CA GLU A 138 11.86 4.19 -5.59
C GLU A 138 12.16 2.80 -4.99
N ASN A 139 11.52 2.47 -3.86
CA ASN A 139 11.64 1.16 -3.25
C ASN A 139 11.18 0.05 -4.19
N THR A 140 10.04 0.22 -4.85
CA THR A 140 9.50 -0.77 -5.78
C THR A 140 10.47 -1.04 -6.92
N LYS A 141 11.13 -0.02 -7.47
CA LYS A 141 12.16 -0.20 -8.51
C LYS A 141 13.35 -1.01 -8.01
N ILE A 142 13.85 -0.72 -6.81
CA ILE A 142 14.99 -1.43 -6.22
C ILE A 142 14.64 -2.90 -5.95
N TYR A 143 13.41 -3.18 -5.48
CA TYR A 143 13.00 -4.51 -5.03
C TYR A 143 12.15 -5.29 -6.05
N ALA A 144 11.90 -4.76 -7.25
CA ALA A 144 11.14 -5.45 -8.30
C ALA A 144 11.78 -6.79 -8.73
N VAL A 145 13.11 -6.89 -8.64
CA VAL A 145 13.88 -8.07 -9.08
C VAL A 145 13.99 -9.14 -7.97
N THR A 146 13.38 -8.92 -6.80
CA THR A 146 13.57 -9.80 -5.63
C THR A 146 13.17 -11.26 -5.87
N GLU A 147 12.02 -11.51 -6.47
CA GLU A 147 11.55 -12.88 -6.72
C GLU A 147 12.41 -13.61 -7.77
N PHE A 148 12.77 -12.91 -8.84
CA PHE A 148 13.71 -13.42 -9.84
C PHE A 148 15.07 -13.74 -9.22
N ALA A 149 15.61 -12.83 -8.40
CA ALA A 149 16.87 -13.02 -7.72
C ALA A 149 16.83 -14.23 -6.78
N LYS A 150 15.74 -14.46 -6.03
CA LYS A 150 15.58 -15.65 -5.17
C LYS A 150 15.70 -16.95 -5.96
N GLY A 151 15.06 -17.04 -7.13
CA GLY A 151 15.19 -18.21 -8.00
C GLY A 151 16.64 -18.41 -8.49
N LEU A 152 17.34 -17.31 -8.79
CA LEU A 152 18.73 -17.37 -9.26
C LEU A 152 19.73 -17.75 -8.15
N LEU A 153 19.39 -17.54 -6.87
CA LEU A 153 20.22 -18.00 -5.74
C LEU A 153 20.29 -19.54 -5.66
N GLU A 154 19.25 -20.26 -6.11
CA GLU A 154 19.30 -21.73 -6.17
C GLU A 154 20.34 -22.21 -7.19
N VAL A 155 20.48 -21.49 -8.30
CA VAL A 155 21.51 -21.76 -9.31
C VAL A 155 22.91 -21.47 -8.77
N ALA A 156 23.07 -20.41 -7.97
CA ALA A 156 24.34 -20.15 -7.29
C ALA A 156 24.72 -21.31 -6.34
N ASP A 157 23.75 -21.83 -5.57
CA ASP A 157 23.99 -22.96 -4.67
C ASP A 157 24.36 -24.25 -5.41
N THR A 158 23.77 -24.51 -6.59
CA THR A 158 24.11 -25.71 -7.37
C THR A 158 25.52 -25.64 -7.94
N PHE A 159 26.02 -24.44 -8.28
CA PHE A 159 27.43 -24.26 -8.65
C PHE A 159 28.36 -24.54 -7.47
N GLU A 160 28.06 -24.01 -6.27
CA GLU A 160 28.85 -24.30 -5.07
C GLU A 160 28.87 -25.81 -4.75
N LEU A 161 27.74 -26.50 -4.93
CA LEU A 161 27.63 -27.94 -4.75
C LEU A 161 28.44 -28.72 -5.81
N ALA A 162 28.35 -28.30 -7.08
CA ALA A 162 29.12 -28.91 -8.16
C ALA A 162 30.63 -28.78 -7.92
N LEU A 163 31.11 -27.61 -7.49
CA LEU A 163 32.52 -27.39 -7.17
C LEU A 163 33.00 -28.26 -6.00
N LYS A 164 32.16 -28.46 -4.97
CA LYS A 164 32.47 -29.38 -3.86
C LYS A 164 32.65 -30.81 -4.33
N HIS A 165 31.74 -31.32 -5.16
CA HIS A 165 31.82 -32.69 -5.67
C HIS A 165 32.98 -32.90 -6.66
N LEU A 166 33.29 -31.91 -7.50
CA LEU A 166 34.41 -32.03 -8.44
C LEU A 166 35.76 -31.97 -7.73
N GLY A 167 35.89 -31.20 -6.63
CA GLY A 167 37.12 -31.14 -5.84
C GLY A 167 37.49 -32.46 -5.15
N GLU A 168 36.53 -33.36 -4.94
CA GLU A 168 36.76 -34.71 -4.39
C GLU A 168 37.17 -35.73 -5.47
N SER A 169 37.01 -35.40 -6.76
CA SER A 169 37.30 -36.28 -7.89
C SER A 169 38.66 -35.92 -8.51
N GLU A 170 39.70 -36.58 -8.04
CA GLU A 170 41.10 -36.51 -8.49
C GLU A 170 41.28 -37.03 -9.95
N SER A 171 40.67 -36.36 -10.93
CA SER A 171 40.88 -36.66 -12.35
C SER A 171 41.61 -35.50 -13.02
N ASN A 172 42.89 -35.71 -13.31
CA ASN A 172 43.81 -34.71 -13.88
C ASN A 172 43.39 -34.09 -15.24
N ASN A 173 42.30 -34.56 -15.86
CA ASN A 173 41.79 -34.09 -17.15
C ASN A 173 40.58 -33.13 -17.04
N SER A 174 40.16 -32.74 -15.84
CA SER A 174 38.97 -31.89 -15.60
C SER A 174 39.30 -30.44 -15.17
N ASN A 175 40.57 -30.05 -15.09
CA ASN A 175 40.96 -28.73 -14.59
C ASN A 175 40.36 -27.58 -15.44
N ASP A 176 40.45 -27.65 -16.77
CA ASP A 176 39.86 -26.65 -17.67
C ASP A 176 38.33 -26.53 -17.50
N PHE A 177 37.67 -27.66 -17.18
CA PHE A 177 36.23 -27.69 -16.95
C PHE A 177 35.85 -27.06 -15.61
N VAL A 178 36.60 -27.36 -14.54
CA VAL A 178 36.45 -26.74 -13.21
C VAL A 178 36.65 -25.24 -13.31
N ASP A 179 37.66 -24.79 -14.05
CA ASP A 179 37.95 -23.37 -14.23
C ASP A 179 36.85 -22.67 -15.04
N GLY A 180 36.28 -23.33 -16.04
CA GLY A 180 35.08 -22.86 -16.74
C GLY A 180 33.90 -22.61 -15.80
N ILE A 181 33.60 -23.56 -14.90
CA ILE A 181 32.52 -23.42 -13.91
C ILE A 181 32.81 -22.26 -12.94
N LYS A 182 34.02 -22.18 -12.40
CA LYS A 182 34.43 -21.06 -11.51
C LYS A 182 34.29 -19.70 -12.20
N MET A 183 34.63 -19.62 -13.49
CA MET A 183 34.47 -18.37 -14.25
C MET A 183 32.99 -17.98 -14.39
N THR A 184 32.10 -18.95 -14.64
CA THR A 184 30.66 -18.68 -14.71
C THR A 184 30.05 -18.28 -13.36
N GLU A 185 30.48 -18.91 -12.25
CA GLU A 185 30.09 -18.53 -10.89
C GLU A 185 30.56 -17.10 -10.56
N SER A 186 31.80 -16.76 -10.88
CA SER A 186 32.32 -15.40 -10.69
C SER A 186 31.52 -14.37 -11.49
N MET A 187 31.18 -14.67 -12.75
CA MET A 187 30.35 -13.80 -13.58
C MET A 187 28.94 -13.63 -12.98
N LEU A 188 28.36 -14.69 -12.42
CA LEU A 188 27.08 -14.63 -11.71
C LEU A 188 27.17 -13.67 -10.51
N HIS A 189 28.20 -13.80 -9.66
CA HIS A 189 28.39 -12.90 -8.52
C HIS A 189 28.61 -11.44 -8.93
N GLN A 190 29.36 -11.19 -10.00
CA GLN A 190 29.50 -9.84 -10.56
C GLN A 190 28.17 -9.26 -11.03
N THR A 191 27.28 -10.09 -11.60
CA THR A 191 25.93 -9.62 -11.97
C THR A 191 25.08 -9.32 -10.74
N PHE A 192 25.17 -10.10 -9.67
CA PHE A 192 24.49 -9.83 -8.42
C PHE A 192 24.91 -8.49 -7.80
N GLU A 193 26.21 -8.20 -7.79
CA GLU A 193 26.73 -6.95 -7.25
C GLU A 193 26.20 -5.72 -8.01
N LYS A 194 26.08 -5.81 -9.35
CA LYS A 194 25.50 -4.73 -10.18
C LYS A 194 24.05 -4.40 -9.80
N PHE A 195 23.27 -5.40 -9.37
CA PHE A 195 21.90 -5.23 -8.89
C PHE A 195 21.81 -5.00 -7.38
N GLY A 196 22.94 -4.81 -6.69
CA GLY A 196 22.98 -4.53 -5.25
C GLY A 196 22.71 -5.75 -4.37
N ILE A 197 22.87 -6.96 -4.91
CA ILE A 197 22.79 -8.23 -4.18
C ILE A 197 24.19 -8.59 -3.67
N LYS A 198 24.33 -8.84 -2.37
CA LYS A 198 25.60 -9.19 -1.73
C LYS A 198 25.47 -10.44 -0.89
N LYS A 199 26.44 -11.34 -1.02
CA LYS A 199 26.66 -12.47 -0.12
C LYS A 199 27.26 -11.94 1.19
N TYR A 200 26.79 -12.42 2.34
CA TYR A 200 27.43 -12.16 3.63
C TYR A 200 27.96 -13.48 4.19
N GLU A 201 29.11 -13.40 4.86
CA GLU A 201 29.75 -14.55 5.49
C GLU A 201 29.27 -14.64 6.93
N SER A 202 28.79 -15.82 7.31
CA SER A 202 28.24 -16.07 8.65
C SER A 202 29.12 -16.99 9.49
N LEU A 203 30.26 -17.47 8.96
CA LEU A 203 31.12 -18.43 9.66
C LEU A 203 31.80 -17.76 10.86
N MET A 204 31.75 -18.42 12.02
CA MET A 204 32.33 -17.94 13.30
C MET A 204 31.72 -16.65 13.87
N GLU A 205 30.68 -16.11 13.25
CA GLU A 205 29.92 -14.97 13.77
C GLU A 205 28.94 -15.39 14.88
N ASP A 206 28.49 -14.40 15.65
CA ASP A 206 27.43 -14.59 16.62
C ASP A 206 26.09 -14.83 15.89
N PHE A 207 25.27 -15.72 16.44
CA PHE A 207 23.99 -16.03 15.83
C PHE A 207 22.98 -14.89 16.00
N ASP A 208 22.65 -14.19 14.91
CA ASP A 208 21.55 -13.23 14.84
C ASP A 208 20.31 -13.81 14.12
N PRO A 209 19.15 -13.95 14.80
CA PRO A 209 17.89 -14.42 14.21
C PRO A 209 17.36 -13.58 13.05
N MET A 210 17.79 -12.32 12.89
CA MET A 210 17.33 -11.47 11.79
C MET A 210 17.94 -11.86 10.44
N ILE A 211 19.15 -12.42 10.44
CA ILE A 211 19.93 -12.76 9.25
C ILE A 211 20.21 -14.26 9.13
N HIS A 212 20.12 -15.02 10.23
CA HIS A 212 20.46 -16.45 10.26
C HIS A 212 19.24 -17.34 10.54
N GLU A 213 19.15 -18.45 9.81
CA GLU A 213 18.20 -19.54 10.03
C GLU A 213 18.95 -20.75 10.61
N ALA A 214 18.78 -21.01 11.91
CA ALA A 214 19.40 -22.16 12.57
C ALA A 214 18.72 -23.48 12.14
N MET A 215 19.48 -24.37 11.50
CA MET A 215 18.99 -25.68 11.05
C MET A 215 19.20 -26.78 12.08
N PHE A 216 20.34 -26.76 12.77
CA PHE A 216 20.71 -27.77 13.77
C PHE A 216 21.70 -27.20 14.78
N GLU A 217 21.78 -27.87 15.93
CA GLU A 217 22.76 -27.57 16.98
C GLU A 217 23.98 -28.48 16.83
N VAL A 218 25.17 -27.90 16.87
CA VAL A 218 26.44 -28.63 16.93
C VAL A 218 26.96 -28.57 18.35
N LYS A 219 27.28 -29.73 18.93
CA LYS A 219 27.92 -29.79 20.25
C LYS A 219 29.36 -29.32 20.10
N ASP A 220 29.67 -28.20 20.74
CA ASP A 220 31.00 -27.63 20.75
C ASP A 220 31.40 -27.28 22.18
N ARG A 221 32.66 -27.51 22.54
CA ARG A 221 33.15 -27.29 23.92
C ARG A 221 33.58 -25.85 24.15
N ASP A 222 33.99 -25.17 23.07
CA ASP A 222 34.68 -23.89 23.15
C ASP A 222 33.75 -22.71 22.92
N THR A 223 32.70 -22.87 22.10
CA THR A 223 31.80 -21.78 21.70
C THR A 223 30.34 -22.04 22.07
N HIS A 224 29.58 -20.96 22.31
CA HIS A 224 28.14 -21.00 22.54
C HIS A 224 27.44 -19.92 21.73
N ASN A 225 26.29 -20.25 21.12
CA ASN A 225 25.49 -19.33 20.31
C ASN A 225 26.26 -18.70 19.13
N LYS A 226 27.28 -19.41 18.63
CA LYS A 226 28.03 -19.01 17.44
C LYS A 226 27.68 -19.90 16.26
N VAL A 227 27.81 -19.36 15.07
CA VAL A 227 27.66 -20.11 13.83
C VAL A 227 28.93 -20.94 13.59
N VAL A 228 28.80 -22.26 13.68
CA VAL A 228 29.90 -23.20 13.49
C VAL A 228 30.02 -23.61 12.02
N GLN A 229 28.87 -23.82 11.37
CA GLN A 229 28.83 -24.32 10.00
C GLN A 229 27.76 -23.58 9.20
N VAL A 230 28.08 -23.23 7.95
CA VAL A 230 27.11 -22.68 7.00
C VAL A 230 26.76 -23.76 5.99
N VAL A 231 25.48 -24.13 5.92
CA VAL A 231 24.94 -25.10 4.96
C VAL A 231 24.62 -24.40 3.65
N LYS A 232 23.96 -23.24 3.73
CA LYS A 232 23.66 -22.38 2.59
C LYS A 232 23.98 -20.94 2.91
N ASN A 233 24.62 -20.28 1.95
CA ASN A 233 25.03 -18.90 2.09
C ASN A 233 23.84 -17.93 2.06
N GLY A 234 23.92 -16.89 2.87
CA GLY A 234 22.92 -15.84 2.95
C GLY A 234 23.19 -14.70 1.98
N TYR A 235 22.12 -14.04 1.53
CA TYR A 235 22.20 -12.91 0.60
C TYR A 235 21.33 -11.74 1.06
N THR A 236 21.83 -10.53 0.85
CA THR A 236 21.11 -9.27 1.06
C THR A 236 20.94 -8.50 -0.24
N ILE A 237 19.87 -7.71 -0.36
CA ILE A 237 19.62 -6.78 -1.47
C ILE A 237 19.41 -5.38 -0.89
N SER A 238 20.28 -4.43 -1.25
CA SER A 238 20.18 -3.02 -0.83
C SER A 238 19.89 -2.82 0.68
N GLY A 239 20.46 -3.66 1.55
CA GLY A 239 20.30 -3.60 3.00
C GLY A 239 19.14 -4.42 3.59
N ARG A 240 18.38 -5.17 2.78
CA ARG A 240 17.36 -6.12 3.25
C ARG A 240 17.80 -7.56 3.01
N VAL A 241 17.41 -8.47 3.89
CA VAL A 241 17.69 -9.91 3.72
C VAL A 241 16.84 -10.46 2.57
N LEU A 242 17.50 -11.01 1.55
CA LEU A 242 16.86 -11.69 0.43
C LEU A 242 16.62 -13.16 0.78
N ARG A 243 17.65 -13.79 1.35
CA ARG A 243 17.64 -15.16 1.87
C ARG A 243 18.52 -15.22 3.13
N PRO A 244 18.02 -15.74 4.26
CA PRO A 244 18.85 -15.94 5.45
C PRO A 244 19.89 -17.03 5.20
N ALA A 245 21.05 -16.92 5.86
CA ALA A 245 22.04 -18.00 5.83
C ALA A 245 21.51 -19.18 6.66
N LYS A 246 21.57 -20.39 6.10
CA LYS A 246 21.19 -21.60 6.83
C LYS A 246 22.40 -22.15 7.55
N VAL A 247 22.34 -22.16 8.88
CA VAL A 247 23.52 -22.33 9.73
C VAL A 247 23.32 -23.39 10.82
N GLY A 248 24.42 -24.02 11.23
CA GLY A 248 24.51 -24.83 12.44
C GLY A 248 25.07 -23.99 13.59
N VAL A 249 24.36 -23.96 14.73
CA VAL A 249 24.71 -23.11 15.89
C VAL A 249 25.35 -23.96 16.99
N SER A 250 26.38 -23.43 17.67
CA SER A 250 27.02 -24.13 18.78
C SER A 250 26.17 -24.15 20.04
N ARG A 251 26.01 -25.36 20.60
CA ARG A 251 25.50 -25.57 21.94
C ARG A 251 26.62 -26.07 22.83
N ARG A 252 26.83 -25.34 23.94
CA ARG A 252 27.76 -25.74 24.99
C ARG A 252 27.27 -27.05 25.62
N GLN A 253 28.15 -28.04 25.63
CA GLN A 253 27.89 -29.36 26.21
C GLN A 253 28.08 -29.37 27.73
#